data_AF-A0A857DN71-F1
#
_entry.id   AF-A0A857DN71-F1
#
_cell.length_a   1.000
_cell.length_b   1.000
_cell.length_c   1.000
_cell.angle_alpha   90.00
_cell.angle_beta   90.00
_cell.angle_gamma   90.00
#
_symmetry.space_group_name_H-M   'P 1'
#
loop_
_entity.id
_entity.type
_entity.pdbx_description
1 polymer ?
#
loop_
_entity_poly.entity_id
_entity_poly.type
_entity_poly.pdbx_seq_one_letter_code
_entity_poly.pdbx_strand_id
1 'polypeptide(L)'
;MMRISSIAYNQDRDCIGCAIRDEKQISTYILSFQIADQLLSRYQGKWGISGNGITLLFTDLDHPLTIDYDSGIINYGSLTTAFYHRYNPAKGLTVLVEDICSDLAIPQSEPIEYEEYFFRLFVKLVEIFHARCNVQILPGKNEGEWEIRLGEGEASGWIGKDGIAENRFGEKIDIKQWQSLRIEKAALYVFGFNSFCKNFQCPIK
;
A
#
# COMPACT_ATOMS: atom_id res chain seq x y z
N MET A 1 -8.86 6.32 39.96
CA MET A 1 -8.07 6.99 38.92
C MET A 1 -6.99 6.01 38.45
N MET A 2 -7.28 5.18 37.45
CA MET A 2 -6.32 4.20 36.93
C MET A 2 -5.27 4.94 36.10
N ARG A 3 -4.01 4.93 36.57
CA ARG A 3 -2.86 5.25 35.72
C ARG A 3 -2.72 4.10 34.74
N ILE A 4 -3.13 4.33 33.49
CA ILE A 4 -2.70 3.49 32.38
C ILE A 4 -1.18 3.62 32.38
N SER A 5 -0.51 2.51 32.67
CA SER A 5 0.93 2.37 32.51
C SER A 5 1.24 2.71 31.07
N SER A 6 1.74 3.92 30.82
CA SER A 6 2.27 4.31 29.53
C SER A 6 3.39 3.32 29.23
N ILE A 7 3.12 2.36 28.35
CA ILE A 7 4.16 1.57 27.68
C ILE A 7 5.16 2.63 27.21
N ALA A 8 6.37 2.58 27.75
CA ALA A 8 7.36 3.64 27.58
C ALA A 8 7.69 3.77 26.09
N TYR A 9 7.02 4.71 25.43
CA TYR A 9 7.15 4.98 24.01
C TYR A 9 8.57 5.48 23.75
N ASN A 10 9.37 4.65 23.06
CA ASN A 10 10.74 4.99 22.71
C ASN A 10 10.78 5.66 21.33
N GLN A 11 10.77 6.99 21.35
CA GLN A 11 10.56 7.86 20.19
C GLN A 11 11.67 7.81 19.13
N ASP A 12 12.86 7.28 19.49
CA ASP A 12 14.04 7.28 18.64
C ASP A 12 14.28 5.94 17.91
N ARG A 13 13.55 4.87 18.27
CA ARG A 13 13.75 3.52 17.70
C ARG A 13 12.79 3.13 16.58
N ASP A 14 11.59 3.70 16.50
CA ASP A 14 10.52 3.11 15.67
C ASP A 14 10.56 3.44 14.17
N CYS A 15 11.29 4.48 13.74
CA CYS A 15 11.52 4.76 12.30
C CYS A 15 12.80 4.13 11.75
N ILE A 16 13.46 3.28 12.53
CA ILE A 16 14.65 2.58 12.12
C ILE A 16 14.23 1.20 11.63
N GLY A 17 13.78 1.13 10.37
CA GLY A 17 13.80 -0.10 9.60
C GLY A 17 15.23 -0.48 9.18
N CYS A 18 16.25 -0.32 10.05
CA CYS A 18 17.63 -0.72 9.73
C CYS A 18 17.90 -2.19 10.08
N ALA A 19 17.02 -3.08 9.61
CA ALA A 19 17.51 -4.40 9.23
C ALA A 19 18.17 -4.25 7.86
N ILE A 20 19.30 -4.92 7.62
CA ILE A 20 19.84 -5.08 6.27
C ILE A 20 18.78 -5.87 5.51
N ARG A 21 17.97 -5.17 4.72
CA ARG A 21 16.88 -5.74 3.93
C ARG A 21 17.34 -5.83 2.50
N ASP A 22 16.95 -6.91 1.84
CA ASP A 22 17.22 -7.08 0.41
C ASP A 22 16.52 -5.94 -0.37
N GLU A 23 17.30 -5.12 -1.06
CA GLU A 23 16.82 -4.03 -1.91
C GLU A 23 15.80 -4.55 -2.94
N LYS A 24 15.96 -5.81 -3.36
CA LYS A 24 15.02 -6.49 -4.24
C LYS A 24 13.65 -6.66 -3.58
N GLN A 25 13.60 -7.11 -2.32
CA GLN A 25 12.33 -7.26 -1.60
C GLN A 25 11.64 -5.92 -1.37
N ILE A 26 12.41 -4.88 -1.00
CA ILE A 26 11.88 -3.51 -0.87
C ILE A 26 11.25 -3.05 -2.19
N SER A 27 11.98 -3.23 -3.29
CA SER A 27 11.55 -2.79 -4.61
C SER A 27 10.35 -3.58 -5.11
N THR A 28 10.31 -4.91 -4.91
CA THR A 28 9.18 -5.76 -5.29
C THR A 28 7.90 -5.33 -4.58
N TYR A 29 7.98 -5.05 -3.27
CA TYR A 29 6.81 -4.62 -2.51
C TYR A 29 6.27 -3.28 -3.04
N ILE A 30 7.14 -2.29 -3.25
CA ILE A 30 6.76 -0.99 -3.81
C ILE A 30 6.16 -1.14 -5.21
N LEU A 31 6.84 -1.88 -6.08
CA LEU A 31 6.39 -2.10 -7.47
C LEU A 31 5.05 -2.82 -7.53
N SER A 32 4.74 -3.74 -6.61
CA SER A 32 3.45 -4.42 -6.56
C SER A 32 2.28 -3.44 -6.45
N PHE A 33 2.37 -2.47 -5.54
CA PHE A 33 1.34 -1.44 -5.37
C PHE A 33 1.26 -0.52 -6.59
N GLN A 34 2.41 -0.12 -7.13
CA GLN A 34 2.50 0.75 -8.30
C GLN A 34 1.92 0.11 -9.58
N ILE A 35 2.24 -1.17 -9.82
CA ILE A 35 1.69 -1.95 -10.94
C ILE A 35 0.17 -2.09 -10.79
N ALA A 36 -0.30 -2.41 -9.58
CA ALA A 36 -1.73 -2.51 -9.32
C ALA A 36 -2.48 -1.19 -9.58
N ASP A 37 -1.92 -0.05 -9.16
CA ASP A 37 -2.54 1.26 -9.37
C ASP A 37 -2.61 1.61 -10.86
N GLN A 38 -1.54 1.34 -11.61
CA GLN A 38 -1.55 1.50 -13.06
C GLN A 38 -2.56 0.59 -13.75
N LEU A 39 -2.65 -0.68 -13.36
CA LEU A 39 -3.62 -1.61 -13.95
C LEU A 39 -5.05 -1.19 -13.65
N LEU A 40 -5.36 -0.80 -12.41
CA LEU A 40 -6.68 -0.28 -12.04
C LEU A 40 -7.00 1.04 -12.75
N SER A 41 -6.00 1.85 -13.06
CA SER A 41 -6.16 3.05 -13.88
C SER A 41 -6.41 2.75 -15.36
N ARG A 42 -6.20 1.53 -15.85
CA ARG A 42 -6.47 1.12 -17.24
C ARG A 42 -7.73 0.28 -17.39
N TYR A 43 -8.01 -0.54 -16.38
CA TYR A 43 -9.11 -1.49 -16.37
C TYR A 43 -9.94 -1.23 -15.10
N GLN A 44 -11.19 -0.78 -15.24
CA GLN A 44 -12.06 -0.59 -14.08
C GLN A 44 -12.16 -1.89 -13.29
N GLY A 45 -12.07 -1.80 -11.97
CA GLY A 45 -12.10 -2.99 -11.15
C GLY A 45 -12.10 -2.70 -9.66
N LYS A 46 -12.27 -3.78 -8.90
CA LYS A 46 -12.11 -3.82 -7.46
C LYS A 46 -10.75 -4.41 -7.10
N TRP A 47 -10.29 -4.10 -5.91
CA TRP A 47 -9.05 -4.64 -5.38
C TRP A 47 -9.26 -5.24 -4.00
N GLY A 48 -8.35 -6.13 -3.60
CA GLY A 48 -8.29 -6.70 -2.27
C GLY A 48 -6.84 -6.97 -1.88
N ILE A 49 -6.54 -6.84 -0.60
CA ILE A 49 -5.23 -7.22 -0.04
C ILE A 49 -5.48 -8.45 0.83
N SER A 50 -4.73 -9.52 0.59
CA SER A 50 -4.89 -10.79 1.29
C SER A 50 -3.56 -11.52 1.38
N GLY A 51 -3.24 -12.06 2.56
CA GLY A 51 -2.00 -12.80 2.77
C GLY A 51 -0.80 -11.97 2.31
N ASN A 52 -0.09 -12.48 1.30
CA ASN A 52 1.12 -11.91 0.72
C ASN A 52 0.91 -11.23 -0.65
N GLY A 53 -0.32 -10.77 -0.96
CA GLY A 53 -0.57 -10.20 -2.28
C GLY A 53 -1.75 -9.25 -2.41
N ILE A 54 -1.86 -8.71 -3.63
CA ILE A 54 -2.94 -7.84 -4.10
C ILE A 54 -3.73 -8.63 -5.14
N THR A 55 -5.05 -8.69 -4.98
CA THR A 55 -5.97 -9.27 -5.97
C THR A 55 -6.74 -8.16 -6.65
N LEU A 56 -6.78 -8.16 -7.97
CA LEU A 56 -7.53 -7.23 -8.81
C LEU A 56 -8.63 -8.00 -9.54
N LEU A 57 -9.85 -7.48 -9.44
CA LEU A 57 -11.07 -8.00 -10.07
C LEU A 57 -11.56 -6.96 -11.06
N PHE A 58 -11.16 -7.10 -12.31
CA PHE A 58 -11.55 -6.17 -13.37
C PHE A 58 -12.95 -6.50 -13.91
N THR A 59 -13.68 -5.48 -14.32
CA THR A 59 -15.06 -5.63 -14.83
C THR A 59 -15.09 -6.35 -16.18
N ASP A 60 -14.10 -6.10 -17.03
CA ASP A 60 -14.09 -6.53 -18.44
C ASP A 60 -13.08 -7.66 -18.73
N LEU A 61 -12.54 -8.30 -17.69
CA LEU A 61 -11.58 -9.40 -17.83
C LEU A 61 -12.10 -10.66 -17.12
N ASP A 62 -11.80 -11.82 -17.70
CA ASP A 62 -12.42 -13.10 -17.31
C ASP A 62 -11.86 -13.69 -16.00
N HIS A 63 -10.68 -13.25 -15.58
CA HIS A 63 -9.97 -13.83 -14.45
C HIS A 63 -9.48 -12.77 -13.45
N PRO A 64 -9.41 -13.10 -12.15
CA PRO A 64 -8.70 -12.26 -11.19
C PRO A 64 -7.22 -12.19 -11.56
N LEU A 65 -6.63 -11.01 -11.42
CA LEU A 65 -5.18 -10.84 -11.47
C LEU A 65 -4.66 -10.79 -10.03
N THR A 66 -3.68 -11.64 -9.73
CA THR A 66 -3.05 -11.68 -8.39
C THR A 66 -1.59 -11.27 -8.50
N ILE A 67 -1.16 -10.36 -7.64
CA ILE A 67 0.22 -9.88 -7.52
C ILE A 67 0.75 -10.36 -6.16
N ASP A 68 1.69 -11.29 -6.18
CA ASP A 68 2.41 -11.74 -5.00
C ASP A 68 3.62 -10.81 -4.76
N TYR A 69 3.59 -10.05 -3.67
CA TYR A 69 4.59 -9.02 -3.40
C TYR A 69 5.87 -9.57 -2.75
N ASP A 70 5.91 -10.85 -2.35
CA ASP A 70 7.11 -11.50 -1.80
C ASP A 70 7.98 -12.07 -2.92
N SER A 71 7.35 -12.74 -3.88
CA SER A 71 7.99 -13.40 -5.03
C SER A 71 8.10 -12.49 -6.25
N GLY A 72 7.28 -11.44 -6.35
CA GLY A 72 7.21 -10.57 -7.52
C GLY A 72 6.61 -11.26 -8.75
N ILE A 73 5.66 -12.16 -8.51
CA ILE A 73 4.95 -12.95 -9.52
C ILE A 73 3.53 -12.40 -9.68
N ILE A 74 3.07 -12.31 -10.92
CA ILE A 74 1.70 -11.98 -11.29
C ILE A 74 1.06 -13.17 -11.97
N ASN A 75 -0.14 -13.55 -11.53
CA ASN A 75 -0.93 -14.61 -12.16
C ASN A 75 -2.25 -14.05 -12.70
N TYR A 76 -2.64 -14.53 -13.88
CA TYR A 76 -3.92 -14.26 -14.53
C TYR A 76 -4.42 -15.54 -15.22
N GLY A 77 -5.42 -16.18 -14.63
CA GLY A 77 -5.88 -17.50 -15.09
C GLY A 77 -4.77 -18.55 -14.98
N SER A 78 -4.35 -19.11 -16.13
CA SER A 78 -3.22 -20.06 -16.22
C SER A 78 -1.89 -19.41 -16.60
N LEU A 79 -1.90 -18.09 -16.88
CA LEU A 79 -0.71 -17.35 -17.29
C LEU A 79 -0.04 -16.73 -16.08
N THR A 80 1.29 -16.73 -16.09
CA THR A 80 2.12 -16.23 -14.99
C THR A 80 3.30 -15.46 -15.56
N THR A 81 3.66 -14.35 -14.93
CA THR A 81 4.87 -13.58 -15.26
C THR A 81 5.52 -13.02 -14.01
N ALA A 82 6.83 -12.76 -14.06
CA ALA A 82 7.57 -12.12 -12.97
C ALA A 82 7.97 -10.69 -13.37
N PHE A 83 7.96 -9.74 -12.43
CA PHE A 83 8.28 -8.32 -12.72
C PHE A 83 9.51 -7.77 -11.99
N TYR A 84 9.97 -8.43 -10.93
CA TYR A 84 10.98 -7.90 -10.01
C TYR A 84 12.35 -7.56 -10.63
N HIS A 85 12.70 -8.15 -11.78
CA HIS A 85 13.94 -7.86 -12.52
C HIS A 85 13.73 -7.06 -13.81
N ARG A 86 12.48 -6.68 -14.12
CA ARG A 86 12.12 -6.06 -15.39
C ARG A 86 11.97 -4.55 -15.31
N TYR A 87 11.86 -4.00 -14.10
CA TYR A 87 11.76 -2.56 -13.93
C TYR A 87 13.04 -1.86 -14.39
N ASN A 88 12.87 -0.90 -15.30
CA ASN A 88 13.94 -0.04 -15.78
C ASN A 88 13.53 1.43 -15.57
N PRO A 89 14.24 2.20 -14.72
CA PRO A 89 13.91 3.60 -14.47
C PRO A 89 13.85 4.48 -15.72
N ALA A 90 14.65 4.19 -16.75
CA ALA A 90 14.66 4.95 -18.01
C ALA A 90 13.42 4.71 -18.87
N LYS A 91 12.77 3.55 -18.72
CA LYS A 91 11.52 3.20 -19.42
C LYS A 91 10.28 3.52 -18.60
N GLY A 92 10.42 3.56 -17.27
CA GLY A 92 9.34 3.84 -16.34
C GLY A 92 8.37 2.68 -16.15
N LEU A 93 7.39 2.90 -15.28
CA LEU A 93 6.39 1.90 -14.86
C LEU A 93 5.41 1.53 -15.97
N THR A 94 5.04 2.50 -16.82
CA THR A 94 4.11 2.30 -17.94
C THR A 94 4.56 1.18 -18.88
N VAL A 95 5.83 1.16 -19.27
CA VAL A 95 6.37 0.12 -20.16
C VAL A 95 6.40 -1.25 -19.47
N LEU A 96 6.71 -1.29 -18.17
CA LEU A 96 6.66 -2.54 -17.42
C LEU A 96 5.24 -3.12 -17.39
N VAL A 97 4.22 -2.28 -17.20
CA VAL A 97 2.81 -2.70 -17.19
C VAL A 97 2.37 -3.18 -18.58
N GLU A 98 2.80 -2.53 -19.65
CA GLU A 98 2.54 -2.96 -21.03
C GLU A 98 3.13 -4.34 -21.31
N ASP A 99 4.40 -4.54 -20.92
CA ASP A 99 5.10 -5.82 -21.05
C ASP A 99 4.38 -6.93 -20.24
N ILE A 100 3.92 -6.64 -19.02
CA ILE A 100 3.13 -7.56 -18.19
C ILE A 100 1.80 -7.91 -18.87
N CYS A 101 1.06 -6.92 -19.35
CA CYS A 101 -0.21 -7.15 -20.06
C CYS A 101 0.00 -8.00 -21.31
N SER A 102 1.08 -7.77 -22.06
CA SER A 102 1.45 -8.60 -23.22
C SER A 102 1.70 -10.06 -22.83
N ASP A 103 2.49 -10.31 -21.78
CA ASP A 103 2.79 -11.69 -21.33
C ASP A 103 1.54 -12.43 -20.85
N LEU A 104 0.62 -11.71 -20.21
CA LEU A 104 -0.62 -12.25 -19.65
C LEU A 104 -1.78 -12.26 -20.66
N ALA A 105 -1.53 -11.89 -21.92
CA ALA A 105 -2.55 -11.76 -22.97
C ALA A 105 -3.74 -10.87 -22.56
N ILE A 106 -3.48 -9.85 -21.74
CA ILE A 106 -4.47 -8.84 -21.33
C ILE A 106 -4.53 -7.76 -22.43
N PRO A 107 -5.70 -7.48 -23.01
CA PRO A 107 -5.83 -6.46 -24.05
C PRO A 107 -5.39 -5.10 -23.54
N GLN A 108 -4.59 -4.37 -24.31
CA GLN A 108 -4.17 -3.01 -23.93
C GLN A 108 -5.37 -2.06 -23.92
N SER A 109 -5.46 -1.24 -22.88
CA SER A 109 -6.45 -0.18 -22.73
C SER A 109 -5.77 1.14 -22.38
N GLU A 110 -6.36 2.25 -22.84
CA GLU A 110 -5.96 3.58 -22.44
C GLU A 110 -6.30 3.83 -20.96
N PRO A 111 -5.51 4.66 -20.24
CA PRO A 111 -5.85 5.06 -18.89
C PRO A 111 -7.22 5.74 -18.84
N ILE A 112 -8.02 5.33 -17.88
CA ILE A 112 -9.31 5.89 -17.53
C ILE A 112 -9.20 6.65 -16.20
N GLU A 113 -10.16 7.53 -15.96
CA GLU A 113 -10.29 8.18 -14.66
C GLU A 113 -10.77 7.15 -13.62
N TYR A 114 -9.81 6.60 -12.88
CA TYR A 114 -10.05 5.69 -11.76
C TYR A 114 -9.94 6.45 -10.44
N GLU A 115 -11.01 6.47 -9.64
CA GLU A 115 -11.06 7.25 -8.39
C GLU A 115 -11.09 6.37 -7.14
N GLU A 116 -10.09 5.53 -6.93
CA GLU A 116 -9.96 4.80 -5.65
C GLU A 116 -8.94 5.42 -4.72
N TYR A 117 -9.46 6.34 -3.91
CA TYR A 117 -8.72 7.12 -2.94
C TYR A 117 -7.89 6.26 -1.98
N PHE A 118 -8.49 5.22 -1.38
CA PHE A 118 -7.78 4.42 -0.37
C PHE A 118 -6.63 3.61 -0.97
N PHE A 119 -6.81 3.05 -2.16
CA PHE A 119 -5.73 2.32 -2.81
C PHE A 119 -4.58 3.25 -3.17
N ARG A 120 -4.87 4.42 -3.75
CA ARG A 120 -3.85 5.45 -4.05
C ARG A 120 -3.15 5.96 -2.79
N LEU A 121 -3.87 6.09 -1.68
CA LEU A 121 -3.30 6.42 -0.38
C LEU A 121 -2.30 5.36 0.06
N PHE A 122 -2.63 4.08 -0.09
CA PHE A 122 -1.75 2.96 0.25
C PHE A 122 -0.51 2.92 -0.63
N VAL A 123 -0.67 3.14 -1.93
CA VAL A 123 0.44 3.28 -2.88
C VAL A 123 1.41 4.36 -2.38
N LYS A 124 0.91 5.55 -2.00
CA LYS A 124 1.77 6.62 -1.48
C LYS A 124 2.40 6.32 -0.13
N LEU A 125 1.67 5.67 0.79
CA LEU A 125 2.26 5.23 2.05
C LEU A 125 3.44 4.29 1.83
N VAL A 126 3.27 3.31 0.93
CA VAL A 126 4.31 2.35 0.59
C VAL A 126 5.48 3.03 -0.13
N GLU A 127 5.23 3.83 -1.16
CA GLU A 127 6.25 4.55 -1.91
C GLU A 127 7.15 5.43 -1.02
N ILE A 128 6.54 6.17 -0.09
CA ILE A 128 7.25 7.15 0.73
C ILE A 128 7.98 6.47 1.91
N PHE A 129 7.36 5.45 2.52
CA PHE A 129 7.78 4.97 3.83
C PHE A 129 8.22 3.51 3.87
N HIS A 130 7.95 2.68 2.87
CA HIS A 130 8.32 1.25 2.92
C HIS A 130 9.84 1.03 2.99
N ALA A 131 10.60 1.74 2.16
CA ALA A 131 12.06 1.62 2.13
C ALA A 131 12.72 2.07 3.45
N ARG A 132 12.13 3.02 4.17
CA ARG A 132 12.70 3.62 5.39
C ARG A 132 12.20 2.97 6.68
N CYS A 133 10.90 2.71 6.74
CA CYS A 133 10.19 2.34 7.95
C CYS A 133 9.56 0.94 7.86
N ASN A 134 9.72 0.24 6.73
CA ASN A 134 9.02 -1.02 6.46
C ASN A 134 7.50 -0.93 6.68
N VAL A 135 6.88 0.11 6.12
CA VAL A 135 5.41 0.20 6.08
C VAL A 135 4.86 -0.99 5.30
N GLN A 136 3.97 -1.73 5.93
CA GLN A 136 3.21 -2.81 5.33
C GLN A 136 1.72 -2.52 5.42
N ILE A 137 0.99 -2.86 4.37
CA ILE A 137 -0.47 -2.82 4.31
C ILE A 137 -0.95 -4.27 4.34
N LEU A 138 -1.69 -4.61 5.38
CA LEU A 138 -2.16 -5.97 5.65
C LEU A 138 -3.71 -5.98 5.70
N PRO A 139 -4.35 -7.14 5.46
CA PRO A 139 -5.78 -7.26 5.71
C PRO A 139 -6.09 -6.99 7.19
N GLY A 140 -7.12 -6.19 7.45
CA GLY A 140 -7.63 -5.95 8.79
C GLY A 140 -8.38 -7.14 9.37
N LYS A 141 -8.86 -7.00 10.60
CA LYS A 141 -9.63 -8.06 11.28
C LYS A 141 -11.07 -8.16 10.75
N ASN A 142 -11.59 -7.03 10.28
CA ASN A 142 -12.94 -6.90 9.76
C ASN A 142 -12.93 -6.70 8.24
N GLU A 143 -14.03 -7.07 7.59
CA GLU A 143 -14.18 -6.87 6.14
C GLU A 143 -14.15 -5.38 5.78
N GLY A 144 -13.20 -5.01 4.91
CA GLY A 144 -13.00 -3.61 4.50
C GLY A 144 -12.21 -2.79 5.52
N GLU A 145 -11.43 -3.44 6.38
CA GLU A 145 -10.43 -2.80 7.22
C GLU A 145 -9.03 -3.20 6.72
N TRP A 146 -8.07 -2.29 6.84
CA TRP A 146 -6.66 -2.53 6.51
C TRP A 146 -5.79 -2.13 7.68
N GLU A 147 -4.84 -3.00 8.03
CA GLU A 147 -3.82 -2.70 9.03
C GLU A 147 -2.62 -2.05 8.35
N ILE A 148 -2.19 -0.90 8.88
CA ILE A 148 -0.96 -0.20 8.51
C ILE A 148 0.06 -0.54 9.59
N ARG A 149 1.04 -1.38 9.26
CA ARG A 149 2.06 -1.87 10.19
C ARG A 149 3.43 -1.30 9.87
N LEU A 150 4.23 -1.05 10.90
CA LEU A 150 5.67 -0.81 10.77
C LEU A 150 6.51 -1.97 11.25
N GLY A 151 7.42 -2.44 10.39
CA GLY A 151 8.41 -3.44 10.77
C GLY A 151 7.81 -4.79 11.18
N GLU A 152 8.59 -5.57 11.91
CA GLU A 152 8.14 -6.82 12.54
C GLU A 152 7.54 -6.59 13.95
N GLY A 153 7.30 -5.33 14.34
CA GLY A 153 6.83 -4.96 15.67
C GLY A 153 5.32 -4.77 15.78
N GLU A 154 4.85 -4.36 16.97
CA GLU A 154 3.45 -4.10 17.29
C GLU A 154 2.95 -2.68 16.92
N ALA A 155 3.78 -1.88 16.23
CA ALA A 155 3.37 -0.53 15.83
C ALA A 155 2.43 -0.60 14.62
N SER A 156 1.13 -0.72 14.90
CA SER A 156 0.08 -0.81 13.90
C SER A 156 -1.04 0.21 14.11
N GLY A 157 -1.64 0.66 13.01
CA GLY A 157 -2.95 1.32 13.03
C GLY A 157 -3.86 0.71 11.97
N TRP A 158 -5.09 1.21 11.89
CA TRP A 158 -6.13 0.66 11.02
C TRP A 158 -6.79 1.76 10.21
N ILE A 159 -7.21 1.42 9.00
CA ILE A 159 -8.05 2.27 8.16
C ILE A 159 -9.25 1.42 7.74
N GLY A 160 -10.46 1.90 8.02
CA GLY A 160 -11.69 1.31 7.52
C GLY A 160 -12.10 1.88 6.16
N LYS A 161 -12.84 1.10 5.37
CA LYS A 161 -13.52 1.53 4.13
C LYS A 161 -14.51 2.67 4.35
N ASP A 162 -14.99 2.81 5.58
CA ASP A 162 -15.81 3.93 6.04
C ASP A 162 -15.01 5.23 6.20
N GLY A 163 -13.68 5.19 6.00
CA GLY A 163 -12.78 6.32 6.13
C GLY A 163 -12.39 6.65 7.56
N ILE A 164 -12.68 5.78 8.52
CA ILE A 164 -12.20 5.96 9.90
C ILE A 164 -10.82 5.33 10.02
N ALA A 165 -9.82 6.14 10.40
CA ALA A 165 -8.51 5.66 10.80
C ALA A 165 -8.42 5.57 12.32
N GLU A 166 -7.88 4.46 12.83
CA GLU A 166 -7.55 4.25 14.24
C GLU A 166 -6.04 4.11 14.38
N ASN A 167 -5.41 4.90 15.26
CA ASN A 167 -3.96 4.78 15.46
C ASN A 167 -3.59 3.70 16.48
N ARG A 168 -2.28 3.47 16.64
CA ARG A 168 -1.70 2.52 17.60
C ARG A 168 -2.07 2.75 19.07
N PHE A 169 -2.71 3.87 19.41
CA PHE A 169 -3.15 4.21 20.76
C PHE A 169 -4.68 4.15 20.92
N GLY A 170 -5.41 3.74 19.87
CA GLY A 170 -6.88 3.68 19.85
C GLY A 170 -7.56 5.02 19.58
N GLU A 171 -6.81 6.08 19.23
CA GLU A 171 -7.41 7.36 18.81
C GLU A 171 -8.00 7.19 17.41
N LYS A 172 -9.20 7.73 17.16
CA LYS A 172 -9.92 7.62 15.88
C LYS A 172 -10.08 8.96 15.20
N ILE A 173 -10.00 8.98 13.87
CA ILE A 173 -10.26 10.15 13.06
C ILE A 173 -10.91 9.79 11.73
N ASP A 174 -11.81 10.65 11.25
CA ASP A 174 -12.31 10.55 9.89
C ASP A 174 -11.28 11.14 8.91
N ILE A 175 -10.69 10.29 8.06
CA ILE A 175 -9.71 10.68 7.06
C ILE A 175 -10.34 11.07 5.71
N LYS A 176 -11.68 11.01 5.58
CA LYS A 176 -12.39 11.56 4.41
C LYS A 176 -12.20 13.06 4.30
N GLN A 177 -12.01 13.75 5.41
CA GLN A 177 -11.68 15.18 5.42
C GLN A 177 -10.34 15.50 4.71
N TRP A 178 -9.50 14.48 4.46
CA TRP A 178 -8.23 14.63 3.75
C TRP A 178 -8.33 14.28 2.25
N GLN A 179 -9.49 13.86 1.74
CA GLN A 179 -9.66 13.47 0.34
C GLN A 179 -9.47 14.63 -0.65
N SER A 180 -9.63 15.88 -0.19
CA SER A 180 -9.34 17.07 -1.00
C SER A 180 -7.85 17.44 -1.05
N LEU A 181 -7.01 16.81 -0.21
CA LEU A 181 -5.57 17.01 -0.22
C LEU A 181 -4.94 16.21 -1.36
N ARG A 182 -3.78 16.67 -1.83
CA ARG A 182 -2.89 15.83 -2.64
C ARG A 182 -2.60 14.54 -1.87
N ILE A 183 -2.63 13.41 -2.58
CA ILE A 183 -2.58 12.09 -1.97
C ILE A 183 -1.29 11.85 -1.17
N GLU A 184 -0.17 12.44 -1.59
CA GLU A 184 1.09 12.41 -0.84
C GLU A 184 0.96 13.11 0.51
N LYS A 185 0.26 14.25 0.55
CA LYS A 185 0.03 14.99 1.79
C LYS A 185 -0.90 14.21 2.72
N ALA A 186 -1.94 13.56 2.18
CA ALA A 186 -2.79 12.67 2.95
C ALA A 186 -1.99 11.48 3.53
N ALA A 187 -1.08 10.88 2.76
CA ALA A 187 -0.21 9.81 3.24
C ALA A 187 0.70 10.26 4.39
N LEU A 188 1.31 11.45 4.30
CA LEU A 188 2.08 12.02 5.41
C LEU A 188 1.22 12.22 6.68
N TYR A 189 -0.02 12.69 6.52
CA TYR A 189 -0.93 12.92 7.64
C TYR A 189 -1.39 11.62 8.30
N VAL A 190 -1.72 10.60 7.51
CA VAL A 190 -2.04 9.25 8.02
C VAL A 190 -0.86 8.66 8.76
N PHE A 191 0.34 8.77 8.19
CA PHE A 191 1.56 8.26 8.82
C PHE A 191 1.84 8.98 10.16
N GLY A 192 1.68 10.31 10.18
CA GLY A 192 1.86 11.11 11.39
C GLY A 192 0.76 10.93 12.44
N PHE A 193 -0.49 10.74 12.04
CA PHE A 193 -1.61 10.41 12.92
C PHE A 193 -1.37 9.09 13.67
N ASN A 194 -0.82 8.11 12.97
CA ASN A 194 -0.38 6.86 13.56
C ASN A 194 0.77 6.99 14.56
N SER A 195 1.34 8.20 14.69
CA SER A 195 2.44 8.52 15.61
C SER A 195 3.64 7.59 15.42
N PHE A 196 3.84 7.16 14.17
CA PHE A 196 4.92 6.30 13.74
C PHE A 196 6.29 6.98 13.82
N CYS A 197 6.31 8.32 13.69
CA CYS A 197 7.53 9.11 13.77
C CYS A 197 7.25 10.50 14.33
N LYS A 198 8.11 10.98 15.24
CA LYS A 198 8.06 12.38 15.69
C LYS A 198 8.34 13.42 14.58
N ASN A 199 9.04 13.01 13.51
CA ASN A 199 9.38 13.90 12.39
C ASN A 199 8.20 14.14 11.44
N PHE A 200 7.17 13.29 11.50
CA PHE A 200 5.96 13.42 10.70
C PHE A 200 4.81 13.64 11.66
N GLN A 201 4.52 14.90 11.98
CA GLN A 201 3.47 15.23 12.95
C GLN A 201 2.10 15.27 12.28
N CYS A 202 1.08 14.79 13.01
CA CYS A 202 -0.31 14.99 12.61
C CYS A 202 -0.63 16.49 12.70
N PRO A 203 -1.16 17.11 11.64
CA PRO A 203 -1.49 18.54 11.62
C PRO A 203 -2.71 18.92 12.47
N ILE A 204 -3.42 17.94 13.04
CA ILE A 204 -4.63 18.14 13.84
C ILE A 204 -4.32 18.13 15.35
N LYS A 205 -3.06 17.84 15.74
CA LYS A 205 -2.59 17.99 17.13
C LYS A 205 -1.99 19.35 17.38
#